data_AF-A0A9W6G456-F1
#
_entry.id   AF-A0A9W6G456-F1
#
_cell.length_a   1.000
_cell.length_b   1.000
_cell.length_c   1.000
_cell.angle_alpha   90.00
_cell.angle_beta   90.00
_cell.angle_gamma   90.00
#
_symmetry.space_group_name_H-M   'P 1'
#
loop_
_entity.id
_entity.type
_entity.pdbx_description
1 polymer ?
#
loop_
_entity_poly.entity_id
_entity_poly.type
_entity_poly.pdbx_seq_one_letter_code
_entity_poly.pdbx_strand_id
1 'polypeptide(L)'
;MELCRANEFDIVITDINMPDMDGIRMAEEIRGLKPGIKIIVMSGHSEKCYYDQLQDIGVTDYILKPVDTKLLFLTLGKFIDQVMLKRDRPVVIN
;
A
#
# COMPACT_ATOMS: atom_id res chain seq x y z
N MET A 1 13.46 0.89 -1.15
CA MET A 1 13.35 1.80 -2.33
C MET A 1 13.97 1.24 -3.60
N GLU A 2 15.12 0.57 -3.54
CA GLU A 2 15.78 -0.02 -4.73
C GLU A 2 14.84 -0.92 -5.55
N LEU A 3 14.12 -1.83 -4.88
CA LEU A 3 13.13 -2.70 -5.53
C LEU A 3 12.08 -1.91 -6.30
N CYS A 4 11.50 -0.85 -5.71
CA CYS A 4 10.46 -0.02 -6.35
C CYS A 4 11.00 0.78 -7.55
N ARG A 5 12.30 1.08 -7.57
CA ARG A 5 12.96 1.73 -8.71
C ARG A 5 13.26 0.74 -9.83
N ALA A 6 13.69 -0.47 -9.49
CA ALA A 6 14.10 -1.50 -10.45
C ALA A 6 12.92 -2.31 -11.03
N ASN A 7 11.76 -2.33 -10.37
CA ASN A 7 10.63 -3.18 -10.75
C ASN A 7 9.32 -2.39 -10.81
N GLU A 8 8.36 -2.92 -11.56
CA GLU A 8 6.97 -2.48 -11.57
C GLU A 8 6.17 -3.26 -10.51
N PHE A 9 5.60 -2.54 -9.54
CA PHE A 9 4.69 -3.09 -8.54
C PHE A 9 3.35 -2.40 -8.64
N ASP A 10 2.27 -3.16 -8.46
CA ASP A 10 0.93 -2.58 -8.41
C ASP A 10 0.52 -2.19 -6.99
N ILE A 11 1.00 -2.95 -6.00
CA ILE A 11 0.66 -2.82 -4.59
C ILE A 11 1.94 -2.94 -3.76
N VAL A 12 2.11 -2.02 -2.81
CA VAL A 12 3.14 -2.05 -1.77
C VAL A 12 2.45 -2.13 -0.42
N ILE A 13 2.90 -3.06 0.41
CA ILE A 13 2.49 -3.16 1.81
C ILE A 13 3.74 -2.88 2.65
N THR A 14 3.65 -1.93 3.58
CA THR A 14 4.78 -1.55 4.43
C THR A 14 4.36 -1.36 5.89
N ASP A 15 5.30 -1.51 6.80
CA ASP A 15 5.18 -1.05 8.19
C ASP A 15 5.41 0.47 8.27
N ILE A 16 4.86 1.15 9.28
CA ILE A 16 5.29 2.51 9.65
C ILE A 16 6.67 2.45 10.30
N ASN A 17 6.80 1.62 11.34
CA ASN A 17 8.04 1.52 12.08
C ASN A 17 8.94 0.47 11.44
N MET A 18 9.83 0.88 10.55
CA MET A 18 10.92 0.03 10.07
C MET A 18 12.27 0.56 10.59
N PRO A 19 13.25 -0.32 10.79
CA PRO A 19 14.64 0.11 10.95
C PRO A 19 15.08 0.93 9.73
N ASP A 20 15.88 1.97 9.97
CA ASP A 20 16.52 2.84 8.97
C ASP A 20 15.63 3.79 8.16
N MET A 21 14.38 3.43 7.83
CA MET A 21 13.46 4.29 7.06
C MET A 21 12.00 4.12 7.49
N ASP A 22 11.36 5.22 7.88
CA ASP A 22 9.93 5.25 8.20
C ASP A 22 9.06 4.94 6.96
N GLY A 23 8.05 4.10 7.12
CA GLY A 23 7.07 3.76 6.09
C GLY A 23 6.27 4.95 5.56
N ILE A 24 6.07 5.99 6.38
CA ILE A 24 5.43 7.23 5.94
C ILE A 24 6.30 7.92 4.89
N ARG A 25 7.59 8.09 5.18
CA ARG A 25 8.57 8.66 4.25
C ARG A 25 8.71 7.79 2.99
N MET A 26 8.70 6.47 3.14
CA MET A 26 8.70 5.56 2.00
C MET A 26 7.47 5.81 1.11
N ALA A 27 6.29 5.97 1.70
CA ALA A 27 5.05 6.22 0.97
C ALA A 27 5.09 7.54 0.18
N GLU A 28 5.63 8.61 0.78
CA GLU A 28 5.88 9.90 0.11
C GLU A 28 6.79 9.73 -1.11
N GLU A 29 7.93 9.05 -0.93
CA GLU A 29 8.88 8.84 -2.03
C GLU A 29 8.28 7.98 -3.15
N ILE A 30 7.55 6.91 -2.81
CA ILE A 30 6.87 6.06 -3.80
C ILE A 30 5.79 6.85 -4.54
N ARG A 31 4.99 7.67 -3.84
CA ARG A 31 3.94 8.46 -4.48
C ARG A 31 4.50 9.46 -5.48
N GLY A 32 5.64 10.11 -5.15
CA GLY A 32 6.33 11.02 -6.06
C GLY A 32 6.94 10.34 -7.28
N LEU A 33 7.42 9.10 -7.14
CA LEU A 33 8.07 8.35 -8.23
C LEU A 33 7.06 7.59 -9.12
N LYS A 34 6.07 6.94 -8.50
CA LYS A 34 5.12 6.02 -9.16
C LYS A 34 3.72 6.23 -8.59
N PRO A 35 3.01 7.29 -9.00
CA PRO A 35 1.71 7.66 -8.44
C PRO A 35 0.59 6.65 -8.70
N GLY A 36 0.79 5.67 -9.59
CA GLY A 36 -0.16 4.58 -9.84
C GLY A 36 -0.16 3.46 -8.79
N ILE A 37 0.90 3.36 -7.97
CA ILE A 37 1.06 2.27 -7.00
C ILE A 37 0.05 2.44 -5.85
N LYS A 38 -0.61 1.35 -5.50
CA LYS A 38 -1.43 1.27 -4.28
C LYS A 38 -0.51 1.03 -3.08
N ILE A 39 -0.64 1.85 -2.05
CA ILE A 39 0.22 1.78 -0.86
C ILE A 39 -0.67 1.45 0.33
N ILE A 40 -0.38 0.35 1.01
CA ILE A 40 -1.08 -0.08 2.23
C ILE A 40 -0.08 -0.01 3.37
N VAL A 41 -0.42 0.72 4.42
CA VAL A 41 0.46 0.90 5.58
C VAL A 41 -0.08 0.10 6.76
N MET A 42 0.80 -0.65 7.42
CA MET A 42 0.50 -1.42 8.63
C MET A 42 1.07 -0.72 9.84
N SER A 43 0.30 -0.66 10.92
CA SER A 43 0.62 0.26 12.00
C SER A 43 0.17 -0.22 13.37
N GLY A 44 0.94 0.13 14.40
CA GLY A 44 0.62 -0.12 15.80
C GLY A 44 -0.47 0.82 16.34
N HIS A 45 -0.97 0.51 17.55
CA HIS A 45 -1.96 1.34 18.23
C HIS A 45 -1.49 2.77 18.54
N SER A 46 -0.19 3.00 18.68
CA SER A 46 0.42 4.31 18.99
C SER A 46 0.51 5.26 17.80
N GLU A 47 0.21 4.79 16.59
CA GLU A 47 0.49 5.49 15.32
C GLU A 47 -0.78 5.98 14.61
N LYS A 48 -1.95 5.88 15.25
CA LYS A 48 -3.21 6.45 14.71
C LYS A 48 -3.13 7.94 14.43
N CYS A 49 -2.23 8.66 15.11
CA CYS A 49 -1.95 10.07 14.90
C CYS A 49 -1.44 10.39 13.48
N TYR A 50 -0.95 9.40 12.73
CA TYR A 50 -0.47 9.58 11.36
C TYR A 50 -1.56 9.43 10.31
N TYR A 51 -2.80 9.14 10.69
CA TYR A 51 -3.87 8.88 9.73
C TYR A 51 -4.09 10.04 8.76
N ASP A 52 -4.17 11.27 9.26
CA ASP A 52 -4.36 12.46 8.43
C ASP A 52 -3.17 12.67 7.47
N GLN A 53 -1.95 12.53 7.98
CA GLN A 53 -0.73 12.60 7.17
C GLN A 53 -0.72 11.54 6.06
N LEU A 54 -1.08 10.30 6.38
CA LEU A 54 -1.15 9.20 5.40
C LEU A 54 -2.21 9.48 4.32
N GLN A 55 -3.34 10.09 4.68
CA GLN A 55 -4.34 10.52 3.70
C GLN A 55 -3.80 11.59 2.76
N ASP A 56 -3.09 12.60 3.28
CA ASP A 56 -2.51 13.68 2.48
C ASP A 56 -1.47 13.16 1.47
N ILE A 57 -0.70 12.14 1.86
CA ILE A 57 0.26 11.43 0.99
C ILE A 57 -0.46 10.59 -0.09
N GLY A 58 -1.76 10.35 0.06
CA GLY A 58 -2.53 9.48 -0.81
C GLY A 58 -2.21 8.00 -0.58
N VAL A 59 -1.93 7.60 0.66
CA VAL A 59 -1.89 6.18 1.03
C VAL A 59 -3.27 5.58 0.78
N THR A 60 -3.27 4.38 0.21
CA THR A 60 -4.51 3.75 -0.27
C THR A 60 -5.33 3.17 0.87
N ASP A 61 -4.67 2.56 1.84
CA ASP A 61 -5.34 2.00 3.01
C ASP A 61 -4.38 1.85 4.20
N TYR A 62 -4.96 1.66 5.37
CA TYR A 62 -4.26 1.57 6.64
C TYR A 62 -4.80 0.40 7.47
N ILE A 63 -3.91 -0.48 7.93
CA ILE A 63 -4.25 -1.69 8.69
C ILE A 63 -3.60 -1.63 10.09
N LEU A 64 -4.43 -1.76 11.12
CA LEU A 64 -3.96 -1.82 12.52
C LEU A 64 -3.39 -3.19 12.88
N LYS A 65 -2.35 -3.16 13.70
CA LYS A 65 -1.74 -4.33 14.34
C LYS A 65 -2.38 -4.60 15.71
N PRO A 66 -2.50 -5.88 16.13
CA PRO A 66 -2.10 -7.09 15.38
C PRO A 66 -2.98 -7.29 14.14
N VAL A 67 -2.35 -7.67 13.02
CA VAL A 67 -3.05 -7.77 11.74
C VAL A 67 -4.04 -8.91 11.78
N ASP A 68 -5.33 -8.60 11.57
CA ASP A 68 -6.32 -9.62 11.24
C ASP A 68 -6.08 -10.08 9.80
N THR A 69 -5.65 -11.34 9.65
CA THR A 69 -5.37 -11.96 8.36
C THR A 69 -6.58 -11.92 7.42
N LYS A 70 -7.81 -12.08 7.92
CA LYS A 70 -9.03 -12.00 7.08
C LYS A 70 -9.20 -10.59 6.54
N LEU A 71 -9.02 -9.58 7.38
CA LEU A 71 -9.09 -8.17 6.97
C LEU A 71 -8.01 -7.87 5.93
N LEU A 72 -6.77 -8.31 6.16
CA LEU A 72 -5.67 -8.13 5.22
C LEU A 72 -6.00 -8.72 3.84
N PHE A 73 -6.46 -9.97 3.79
CA PHE A 73 -6.81 -10.62 2.52
C PHE A 73 -8.00 -9.95 1.82
N LEU A 74 -9.01 -9.48 2.57
CA LEU A 74 -10.14 -8.74 2.00
C LEU A 74 -9.68 -7.41 1.39
N THR A 75 -8.86 -6.66 2.13
CA THR A 75 -8.27 -5.40 1.67
C THR A 75 -7.41 -5.61 0.43
N LEU A 76 -6.57 -6.64 0.42
CA LEU A 76 -5.75 -6.97 -0.74
C LEU A 76 -6.59 -7.38 -1.94
N GLY A 77 -7.60 -8.23 -1.76
CA GLY A 77 -8.50 -8.65 -2.85
C GLY A 77 -9.15 -7.44 -3.53
N LYS A 78 -9.70 -6.51 -2.74
CA LYS A 78 -10.27 -5.25 -3.23
C LYS A 78 -9.29 -4.46 -4.11
N PHE A 79 -8.02 -4.36 -3.74
CA PHE A 79 -7.05 -3.59 -4.50
C PHE A 79 -6.47 -4.36 -5.68
N ILE A 80 -6.34 -5.67 -5.59
CA ILE A 80 -5.99 -6.52 -6.72
C ILE A 80 -7.06 -6.38 -7.81
N ASP A 81 -8.34 -6.44 -7.47
CA ASP A 81 -9.43 -6.26 -8.44
C ASP A 81 -9.35 -4.89 -9.12
N GLN A 82 -9.10 -3.82 -8.38
CA GLN A 82 -8.90 -2.48 -8.96
C GLN A 82 -7.72 -2.40 -9.92
N VAL A 83 -6.61 -3.07 -9.58
CA VAL A 83 -5.42 -3.14 -10.44
C VAL A 83 -5.74 -3.94 -11.71
N MET A 84 -6.42 -5.07 -11.58
CA MET A 84 -6.79 -5.93 -12.71
C MET A 84 -7.79 -5.25 -13.64
N LEU A 85 -8.75 -4.48 -13.11
CA LEU A 85 -9.68 -3.70 -13.93
C LEU A 85 -9.00 -2.56 -14.70
N LYS A 86 -7.91 -1.98 -14.15
CA LYS A 86 -7.13 -0.94 -14.84
C LYS A 86 -6.16 -1.51 -15.86
N ARG A 87 -5.73 -2.75 -15.68
CA ARG A 87 -4.96 -3.46 -16.70
C ARG A 87 -5.95 -3.90 -17.76
N ASP A 88 -5.91 -3.22 -18.91
CA ASP A 88 -6.76 -3.46 -20.09
C ASP A 88 -6.49 -4.84 -20.70
N ARG A 89 -6.78 -5.90 -19.94
CA ARG A 89 -6.53 -7.31 -20.26
C ARG A 89 -7.88 -8.00 -20.40
N PRO A 90 -8.22 -8.52 -21.59
CA PRO A 90 -9.48 -9.24 -21.78
C PRO A 90 -9.52 -10.49 -20.89
N VAL A 91 -10.58 -10.64 -20.12
CA VAL A 91 -10.85 -11.82 -19.31
C VAL A 91 -11.55 -12.86 -20.19
N VAL A 92 -10.97 -14.05 -20.32
CA VAL A 92 -11.61 -15.21 -20.96
C VAL A 92 -12.06 -16.17 -19.87
N ILE A 93 -13.34 -16.52 -19.87
CA ILE A 93 -13.89 -17.60 -19.04
C ILE A 93 -14.14 -18.77 -19.97
N ASN A 94 -13.52 -19.92 -19.68
CA ASN A 94 -13.76 -21.21 -20.34
C ASN A 94 -14.39 -22.17 -19.34
#